data_AF-A0A1G3UGG2-F1
#
_entry.id   AF-A0A1G3UGG2-F1
#
_cell.length_a   1.000
_cell.length_b   1.000
_cell.length_c   1.000
_cell.angle_alpha   90.00
_cell.angle_beta   90.00
_cell.angle_gamma   90.00
#
_symmetry.space_group_name_H-M   'P 1'
#
loop_
_entity.id
_entity.type
_entity.pdbx_description
1 polymer ?
#
loop_
_entity_poly.entity_id
_entity_poly.type
_entity_poly.pdbx_seq_one_letter_code
_entity_poly.pdbx_strand_id
1 'polypeptide(L)'
;MGADRRILNFLVIIALSFITFWWTFFIFHTPFDIKLVLIVIVVRTLSSFFIFSDYSLSWSKASQKTFLIKSFVYISAFLIYMPFFYTKVRIAFLASELFLYLFCINFIMYLYYYLINKSHITKTKSVVIYGAGRAGIRLESEFANSEYKVKYFVDDDKIIQNRSIDSIHVLSKDKLKDKIGDDKFDLLVIAMPSASKNRVKEIYDSLSKYFRIIQILPSLEKILENKNFAQQLKNISVEDLLARHPQDLDKNKISSFIKNKTVLVTGAGGSVGSEICRQCEKYGAKTLILLDHSEYNLYAIGEEIQKIKIVQVLQSVVNKELLEETFKIHKPQIVIHAAAYKHVPLVETNIEEAIINNILGTKNVIDAAITYGVEKFVMISTDKAVRPTSVMGATKRVCELYAQNVVSLKTDIVAVRFGNVLGSSGSVIPKFKYQIEQGQNVTVTHPDITRYFMLIPEACELVLQAGAIATAGEIYILDMGEPVKIVDLAKKMIELSKREDIKIEFTGLRAGEKLYEELLIDKSDAKTDYDSITVAKPTKYDIDKLNRDIEELLFCEDKLAKLKEIVPEFSR
;
A
#
# COMPACT_ATOMS: atom_id res chain seq x y z
N MET A 1 27.24 -10.01 41.40
CA MET A 1 28.39 -9.13 41.13
C MET A 1 28.89 -9.39 39.72
N GLY A 2 28.41 -8.63 38.73
CA GLY A 2 28.89 -8.76 37.36
C GLY A 2 30.17 -7.96 37.21
N ALA A 3 31.32 -8.64 37.06
CA ALA A 3 32.53 -7.96 36.60
C ALA A 3 32.17 -7.18 35.31
N ASP A 4 32.62 -5.92 35.21
CA ASP A 4 32.38 -5.14 34.01
C ASP A 4 32.88 -5.94 32.81
N ARG A 5 31.98 -6.25 31.86
CA ARG A 5 32.28 -7.10 30.69
C ARG A 5 33.42 -6.50 29.85
N ARG A 6 33.76 -5.23 30.05
CA ARG A 6 34.94 -4.55 29.50
C ARG A 6 36.27 -5.14 30.01
N ILE A 7 36.33 -5.55 31.27
CA ILE A 7 37.52 -6.19 31.88
C ILE A 7 37.80 -7.55 31.22
N LEU A 8 36.75 -8.24 30.76
CA LEU A 8 36.87 -9.53 30.09
C LEU A 8 37.68 -9.42 28.78
N ASN A 9 37.57 -8.32 28.02
CA ASN A 9 38.34 -8.15 26.79
C ASN A 9 39.86 -8.12 27.07
N PHE A 10 40.28 -7.48 28.17
CA PHE A 10 41.69 -7.44 28.57
C PHE A 10 42.20 -8.80 29.03
N LEU A 11 41.39 -9.56 29.78
CA LEU A 11 41.74 -10.94 30.14
C LEU A 11 41.89 -11.82 28.90
N VAL A 12 41.02 -11.64 27.90
CA VAL A 12 41.12 -12.36 26.63
C VAL A 12 42.38 -11.97 25.85
N ILE A 13 42.76 -10.68 25.81
CA ILE A 13 44.02 -10.23 25.18
C ILE A 13 45.22 -10.93 25.82
N ILE A 14 45.27 -10.96 27.15
CA ILE A 14 46.35 -11.60 27.91
C ILE A 14 46.39 -13.09 27.58
N ALA A 15 45.28 -13.80 27.82
CA ALA A 15 45.20 -15.25 27.64
C ALA A 15 45.51 -15.67 26.19
N LEU A 16 44.92 -14.99 25.20
CA LEU A 16 45.17 -15.31 23.79
C LEU A 16 46.60 -15.02 23.38
N SER A 17 47.18 -13.89 23.81
CA SER A 17 48.58 -13.60 23.50
C SER A 17 49.50 -14.68 24.06
N PHE A 18 49.28 -15.13 25.29
CA PHE A 18 50.07 -16.25 25.85
C PHE A 18 49.92 -17.54 25.02
N ILE A 19 48.69 -17.90 24.65
CA ILE A 19 48.42 -19.11 23.86
C ILE A 19 49.04 -19.04 22.47
N THR A 20 48.86 -17.92 21.75
CA THR A 20 49.38 -17.76 20.39
C THR A 20 50.90 -17.67 20.36
N PHE A 21 51.53 -16.98 21.31
CA PHE A 21 52.99 -16.97 21.42
C PHE A 21 53.52 -18.34 21.81
N TRP A 22 52.94 -19.04 22.79
CA TRP A 22 53.36 -20.39 23.17
C TRP A 22 53.40 -21.33 21.96
N TRP A 23 52.32 -21.33 21.17
CA TRP A 23 52.23 -22.08 19.93
C TRP A 23 53.27 -21.66 18.88
N THR A 24 53.48 -20.35 18.73
CA THR A 24 54.44 -19.83 17.74
C THR A 24 55.90 -20.16 18.13
N PHE A 25 56.27 -20.02 19.40
CA PHE A 25 57.58 -20.45 19.93
C PHE A 25 57.82 -21.94 19.70
N PHE A 26 56.79 -22.76 19.95
CA PHE A 26 56.85 -24.20 19.67
C PHE A 26 57.10 -24.50 18.19
N ILE A 27 56.34 -23.89 17.27
CA ILE A 27 56.48 -24.11 15.82
C ILE A 27 57.85 -23.69 15.29
N PHE A 28 58.38 -22.57 15.76
CA PHE A 28 59.66 -22.05 15.28
C PHE A 28 60.87 -22.64 16.02
N HIS A 29 60.66 -23.58 16.93
CA HIS A 29 61.69 -24.20 17.78
C HIS A 29 62.56 -23.15 18.50
N THR A 30 61.96 -22.04 18.92
CA THR A 30 62.64 -20.95 19.64
C THR A 30 62.33 -21.02 21.13
N PRO A 31 63.30 -20.69 22.02
CA PRO A 31 63.05 -20.65 23.45
C PRO A 31 62.00 -19.58 23.77
N PHE A 32 61.08 -19.91 24.68
CA PHE A 32 59.99 -19.01 25.06
C PHE A 32 60.53 -17.74 25.72
N ASP A 33 60.34 -16.58 25.09
CA ASP A 33 60.76 -15.28 25.60
C ASP A 33 59.59 -14.57 26.31
N ILE A 34 59.54 -14.68 27.63
CA ILE A 34 58.51 -14.04 28.46
C ILE A 34 58.53 -12.51 28.34
N LYS A 35 59.70 -11.89 28.12
CA LYS A 35 59.80 -10.41 28.04
C LYS A 35 59.14 -9.90 26.77
N LEU A 36 59.36 -10.58 25.63
CA LEU A 36 58.68 -10.27 24.38
C LEU A 36 57.16 -10.36 24.55
N VAL A 37 56.67 -11.47 25.11
CA VAL A 37 55.23 -11.71 25.29
C VAL A 37 54.60 -10.63 26.16
N LEU A 38 55.22 -10.28 27.29
CA LEU A 38 54.72 -9.23 28.19
C LEU A 38 54.68 -7.85 27.50
N ILE A 39 55.70 -7.49 26.74
CA ILE A 39 55.74 -6.22 26.01
C ILE A 39 54.62 -6.18 24.96
N VAL A 40 54.43 -7.25 24.19
CA VAL A 40 53.36 -7.32 23.19
C VAL A 40 51.97 -7.26 23.84
N ILE A 41 51.77 -7.92 24.99
CA ILE A 41 50.51 -7.83 25.76
C ILE A 41 50.24 -6.39 26.19
N VAL A 42 51.24 -5.68 26.71
CA VAL A 42 51.09 -4.27 27.11
C VAL A 42 50.73 -3.41 25.90
N VAL A 43 51.45 -3.54 24.78
CA VAL A 43 51.17 -2.76 23.56
C VAL A 43 49.78 -3.07 22.99
N ARG A 44 49.36 -4.34 22.97
CA ARG A 44 48.00 -4.74 22.55
C ARG A 44 46.92 -4.20 23.47
N THR A 45 47.17 -4.20 24.77
CA THR A 45 46.25 -3.66 25.80
C THR A 45 46.09 -2.16 25.67
N LEU A 46 47.20 -1.42 25.53
CA LEU A 46 47.19 0.02 25.29
C LEU A 46 46.50 0.35 23.96
N SER A 47 46.80 -0.39 22.89
CA SER A 47 46.14 -0.22 21.59
C SER A 47 44.64 -0.47 21.69
N SER A 48 44.21 -1.49 22.43
CA SER A 48 42.79 -1.77 22.67
C SER A 48 42.09 -0.63 23.41
N PHE A 49 42.78 0.01 24.36
CA PHE A 49 42.26 1.14 25.11
C PHE A 49 42.17 2.43 24.27
N PHE A 50 43.24 2.77 23.55
CA PHE A 50 43.38 4.06 22.85
C PHE A 50 42.86 4.08 21.42
N ILE A 51 42.90 2.95 20.70
CA ILE A 51 42.52 2.86 19.29
C ILE A 51 41.08 2.34 19.20
N PHE A 52 40.15 3.22 18.81
CA PHE A 52 38.72 2.93 18.67
C PHE A 52 38.01 2.40 19.94
N SER A 53 38.70 2.36 21.08
CA SER A 53 38.20 1.84 22.36
C SER A 53 37.52 0.48 22.19
N ASP A 54 38.17 -0.44 21.47
CA ASP A 54 37.56 -1.71 21.07
C ASP A 54 37.21 -2.62 22.27
N TYR A 55 37.84 -2.38 23.42
CA TYR A 55 37.48 -3.02 24.70
C TYR A 55 36.03 -2.78 25.14
N SER A 56 35.39 -1.72 24.63
CA SER A 56 33.99 -1.40 24.89
C SER A 56 33.01 -2.08 23.92
N LEU A 57 33.51 -2.73 22.86
CA LEU A 57 32.67 -3.37 21.87
C LEU A 57 31.98 -4.61 22.45
N SER A 58 30.65 -4.67 22.31
CA SER A 58 29.86 -5.82 22.74
C SER A 58 29.99 -6.97 21.73
N TRP A 59 30.63 -8.06 22.13
CA TRP A 59 30.79 -9.25 21.27
C TRP A 59 29.45 -9.92 20.96
N SER A 60 28.46 -9.83 21.86
CA SER A 60 27.11 -10.33 21.61
C SER A 60 26.33 -9.51 20.58
N LYS A 61 26.81 -8.31 20.23
CA LYS A 61 26.25 -7.45 19.17
C LYS A 61 27.27 -7.21 18.06
N ALA A 62 28.20 -8.15 17.86
CA ALA A 62 29.23 -8.03 16.85
C ALA A 62 28.63 -7.92 15.45
N SER A 63 29.22 -7.05 14.64
CA SER A 63 28.91 -6.85 13.22
C SER A 63 30.19 -6.99 12.41
N GLN A 64 30.09 -7.04 11.07
CA GLN A 64 31.26 -6.99 10.18
C GLN A 64 32.22 -5.84 10.53
N LYS A 65 31.68 -4.68 10.91
CA LYS A 65 32.46 -3.52 11.37
C LYS A 65 33.26 -3.82 12.65
N THR A 66 32.68 -4.57 13.58
CA THR A 66 33.33 -4.96 14.85
C THR A 66 34.57 -5.85 14.59
N PHE A 67 34.46 -6.83 13.67
CA PHE A 67 35.59 -7.69 13.27
C PHE A 67 36.71 -6.89 12.59
N LEU A 68 36.34 -5.93 11.72
CA LEU A 68 37.31 -5.06 11.06
C LEU A 68 38.04 -4.13 12.04
N ILE A 69 37.32 -3.53 13.01
CA ILE A 69 37.93 -2.70 14.05
C ILE A 69 38.96 -3.49 14.85
N LYS A 70 38.61 -4.70 15.33
CA LYS A 70 39.57 -5.55 16.06
C LYS A 70 40.81 -5.82 15.24
N SER A 71 40.64 -6.17 13.97
CA SER A 71 41.76 -6.44 13.07
C SER A 71 42.66 -5.21 12.90
N PHE A 72 42.08 -4.03 12.70
CA PHE A 72 42.83 -2.78 12.57
C PHE A 72 43.60 -2.40 13.84
N VAL A 73 43.00 -2.57 15.02
CA VAL A 73 43.64 -2.26 16.31
C VAL A 73 44.89 -3.11 16.52
N TYR A 74 44.81 -4.43 16.29
CA TYR A 74 45.94 -5.31 16.53
C TYR A 74 47.00 -5.27 15.42
N ILE A 75 46.62 -4.93 14.18
CA ILE A 75 47.58 -4.59 13.12
C ILE A 75 48.34 -3.31 13.49
N SER A 76 47.65 -2.30 14.02
CA SER A 76 48.29 -1.06 14.49
C SER A 76 49.25 -1.33 15.66
N ALA A 77 48.83 -2.17 16.61
CA ALA A 77 49.69 -2.62 17.70
C ALA A 77 50.96 -3.31 17.19
N PHE A 78 50.82 -4.17 16.17
CA PHE A 78 51.95 -4.85 15.52
C PHE A 78 52.93 -3.86 14.89
N LEU A 79 52.44 -2.85 14.17
CA LEU A 79 53.29 -1.83 13.55
C LEU A 79 54.09 -1.03 14.59
N ILE A 80 53.61 -0.93 15.84
CA ILE A 80 54.31 -0.26 16.93
C ILE A 80 55.46 -1.12 17.47
N TYR A 81 55.23 -2.39 17.82
CA TYR A 81 56.28 -3.20 18.45
C TYR A 81 57.24 -3.87 17.46
N MET A 82 56.82 -4.15 16.22
CA MET A 82 57.62 -4.89 15.25
C MET A 82 59.00 -4.25 14.97
N PRO A 83 59.15 -2.92 14.81
CA PRO A 83 60.46 -2.29 14.61
C PRO A 83 61.44 -2.44 15.77
N PHE A 84 60.96 -2.73 16.99
CA PHE A 84 61.83 -2.92 18.15
C PHE A 84 62.35 -4.37 18.26
N PHE A 85 61.70 -5.32 17.58
CA PHE A 85 61.99 -6.75 17.69
C PHE A 85 62.45 -7.39 16.38
N TYR A 86 62.38 -6.72 15.22
CA TYR A 86 62.77 -7.30 13.93
C TYR A 86 64.24 -7.75 13.87
N THR A 87 65.13 -7.13 14.65
CA THR A 87 66.54 -7.52 14.76
C THR A 87 66.77 -8.68 15.73
N LYS A 88 65.84 -8.91 16.66
CA LYS A 88 65.93 -9.93 17.71
C LYS A 88 65.22 -11.22 17.34
N VAL A 89 64.13 -11.11 16.59
CA VAL A 89 63.25 -12.21 16.22
C VAL A 89 62.91 -12.09 14.74
N ARG A 90 62.86 -13.22 14.03
CA ARG A 90 62.54 -13.25 12.59
C ARG A 90 61.19 -12.58 12.35
N ILE A 91 61.09 -11.73 11.33
CA ILE A 91 59.83 -11.08 10.94
C ILE A 91 58.73 -12.12 10.68
N ALA A 92 59.08 -13.24 10.06
CA ALA A 92 58.16 -14.36 9.81
C ALA A 92 57.52 -14.91 11.10
N PHE A 93 58.26 -14.92 12.22
CA PHE A 93 57.73 -15.33 13.52
C PHE A 93 56.68 -14.34 14.02
N LEU A 94 57.01 -13.04 14.05
CA LEU A 94 56.09 -12.00 14.54
C LEU A 94 54.84 -11.89 13.66
N ALA A 95 55.00 -12.02 12.34
CA ALA A 95 53.87 -12.05 11.41
C ALA A 95 52.99 -13.30 11.60
N SER A 96 53.60 -14.48 11.77
CA SER A 96 52.87 -15.72 12.06
C SER A 96 52.06 -15.61 13.35
N GLU A 97 52.65 -15.04 14.40
CA GLU A 97 51.95 -14.83 15.67
C GLU A 97 50.78 -13.84 15.51
N LEU A 98 50.98 -12.74 14.79
CA LEU A 98 49.91 -11.77 14.51
C LEU A 98 48.74 -12.44 13.78
N PHE A 99 49.00 -13.19 12.70
CA PHE A 99 47.95 -13.85 11.93
C PHE A 99 47.19 -14.89 12.76
N LEU A 100 47.91 -15.67 13.58
CA LEU A 100 47.28 -16.61 14.50
C LEU A 100 46.42 -15.90 15.55
N TYR A 101 46.92 -14.81 16.13
CA TYR A 101 46.18 -14.00 17.10
C TYR A 101 44.92 -13.38 16.48
N LEU A 102 45.02 -12.79 15.28
CA LEU A 102 43.89 -12.24 14.54
C LEU A 102 42.85 -13.32 14.20
N PHE A 103 43.29 -14.51 13.80
CA PHE A 103 42.39 -15.64 13.59
C PHE A 103 41.67 -16.02 14.88
N CYS A 104 42.41 -16.25 15.97
CA CYS A 104 41.84 -16.66 17.26
C CYS A 104 40.85 -15.63 17.82
N ILE A 105 41.19 -14.34 17.83
CA ILE A 105 40.32 -13.31 18.39
C ILE A 105 39.03 -13.15 17.58
N ASN A 106 39.11 -13.16 16.24
CA ASN A 106 37.93 -13.07 15.39
C ASN A 106 37.09 -14.35 15.46
N PHE A 107 37.72 -15.53 15.51
CA PHE A 107 37.03 -16.81 15.63
C PHE A 107 36.29 -16.93 16.96
N ILE A 108 36.93 -16.59 18.08
CA ILE A 108 36.27 -16.66 19.40
C ILE A 108 35.16 -15.62 19.49
N MET A 109 35.35 -14.41 18.95
CA MET A 109 34.28 -13.41 18.92
C MET A 109 33.09 -13.88 18.07
N TYR A 110 33.34 -14.50 16.91
CA TYR A 110 32.29 -15.07 16.07
C TYR A 110 31.58 -16.24 16.77
N LEU A 111 32.34 -17.15 17.39
CA LEU A 111 31.79 -18.28 18.13
C LEU A 111 30.95 -17.80 19.31
N TYR A 112 31.41 -16.80 20.06
CA TYR A 112 30.66 -16.19 21.15
C TYR A 112 29.37 -15.53 20.66
N TYR A 113 29.45 -14.74 19.58
CA TYR A 113 28.28 -14.16 18.92
C TYR A 113 27.28 -15.24 18.50
N TYR A 114 27.74 -16.30 17.85
CA TYR A 114 26.92 -17.41 17.38
C TYR A 114 26.25 -18.14 18.55
N LEU A 115 26.99 -18.46 19.62
CA LEU A 115 26.46 -19.19 20.77
C LEU A 115 25.45 -18.37 21.57
N ILE A 116 25.67 -17.07 21.75
CA ILE A 116 24.76 -16.21 22.53
C ILE A 116 23.51 -15.83 21.77
N ASN A 117 23.63 -15.61 20.45
CA ASN A 117 22.48 -15.22 19.63
C ASN A 117 21.79 -16.42 18.97
N LYS A 118 22.22 -17.64 19.29
CA LYS A 118 21.53 -18.85 18.85
C LYS A 118 20.13 -18.86 19.43
N SER A 119 19.12 -18.93 18.58
CA SER A 119 17.76 -19.08 19.05
C SER A 119 17.59 -20.41 19.78
N HIS A 120 17.01 -20.34 20.98
CA HIS A 120 16.60 -21.51 21.75
C HIS A 120 15.16 -21.95 21.44
N ILE A 121 14.48 -21.24 20.52
CA ILE A 121 13.11 -21.53 20.15
C ILE A 121 13.09 -22.74 19.21
N THR A 122 12.33 -23.76 19.59
CA THR A 122 12.10 -24.94 18.76
C THR A 122 11.36 -24.55 17.48
N LYS A 123 11.90 -24.97 16.33
CA LYS A 123 11.30 -24.70 15.04
C LYS A 123 10.24 -25.74 14.70
N THR A 124 8.98 -25.34 14.67
CA THR A 124 7.83 -26.22 14.43
C THR A 124 7.15 -25.96 13.09
N LYS A 125 7.27 -24.74 12.54
CA LYS A 125 6.61 -24.34 11.29
C LYS A 125 7.61 -24.12 10.17
N SER A 126 7.20 -24.42 8.95
CA SER A 126 7.99 -24.25 7.74
C SER A 126 7.59 -22.98 7.00
N VAL A 127 8.58 -22.14 6.65
CA VAL A 127 8.33 -20.93 5.85
C VAL A 127 9.20 -20.91 4.60
N VAL A 128 8.63 -20.41 3.51
CA VAL A 128 9.34 -20.07 2.28
C VAL A 128 9.20 -18.57 2.05
N ILE A 129 10.31 -17.93 1.69
CA ILE A 129 10.33 -16.49 1.42
C ILE A 129 10.51 -16.29 -0.08
N TYR A 130 9.53 -15.65 -0.72
CA TYR A 130 9.59 -15.24 -2.12
C TYR A 130 10.17 -13.82 -2.21
N GLY A 131 11.32 -13.68 -2.85
CA GLY A 131 12.16 -12.48 -2.87
C GLY A 131 13.38 -12.67 -1.98
N ALA A 132 14.53 -12.95 -2.59
CA ALA A 132 15.83 -13.11 -1.94
C ALA A 132 16.63 -11.79 -1.83
N GLY A 133 15.95 -10.65 -1.99
CA GLY A 133 16.52 -9.32 -1.81
C GLY A 133 16.66 -8.90 -0.35
N ARG A 134 16.99 -7.62 -0.12
CA ARG A 134 17.22 -7.06 1.24
C ARG A 134 16.07 -7.32 2.21
N ALA A 135 14.83 -7.19 1.76
CA ALA A 135 13.65 -7.41 2.60
C ALA A 135 13.48 -8.88 3.01
N GLY A 136 13.72 -9.83 2.09
CA GLY A 136 13.66 -11.26 2.38
C GLY A 136 14.75 -11.72 3.33
N ILE A 137 15.99 -11.26 3.14
CA ILE A 137 17.11 -11.54 4.04
C ILE A 137 16.82 -10.98 5.45
N ARG A 138 16.26 -9.77 5.52
CA ARG A 138 15.86 -9.19 6.81
C ARG A 138 14.80 -10.04 7.51
N LEU A 139 13.78 -10.48 6.79
CA LEU A 139 12.73 -11.36 7.32
C LEU A 139 13.27 -12.69 7.81
N GLU A 140 14.21 -13.32 7.08
CA GLU A 140 14.89 -14.54 7.52
C GLU A 140 15.54 -14.34 8.89
N SER A 141 16.31 -13.25 9.05
CA SER A 141 16.99 -12.96 10.32
C SER A 141 16.01 -12.71 11.48
N GLU A 142 14.81 -12.20 11.20
CA GLU A 142 13.77 -12.00 12.20
C GLU A 142 13.05 -13.31 12.54
N PHE A 143 12.86 -14.21 11.56
CA PHE A 143 12.31 -15.54 11.79
C PHE A 143 13.26 -16.45 12.59
N ALA A 144 14.56 -16.13 12.65
CA ALA A 144 15.52 -16.83 13.49
C ALA A 144 15.05 -16.94 14.95
N ASN A 145 14.34 -15.94 15.48
CA ASN A 145 13.78 -15.92 16.84
C ASN A 145 12.27 -16.23 16.90
N SER A 146 11.77 -17.02 15.95
CA SER A 146 10.36 -17.47 15.91
C SER A 146 10.24 -19.00 15.84
N GLU A 147 9.02 -19.52 15.85
CA GLU A 147 8.73 -20.94 15.58
C GLU A 147 8.96 -21.35 14.12
N TYR A 148 9.18 -20.39 13.21
CA TYR A 148 9.37 -20.64 11.78
C TYR A 148 10.82 -20.99 11.43
N LYS A 149 10.97 -22.03 10.61
CA LYS A 149 12.20 -22.41 9.92
C LYS A 149 12.09 -22.06 8.45
N VAL A 150 12.93 -21.13 8.00
CA VAL A 150 13.06 -20.79 6.59
C VAL A 150 13.67 -21.99 5.85
N LYS A 151 12.90 -22.59 4.95
CA LYS A 151 13.31 -23.79 4.18
C LYS A 151 14.00 -23.40 2.89
N TYR A 152 13.45 -22.42 2.19
CA TYR A 152 13.93 -21.96 0.89
C TYR A 152 13.68 -20.47 0.71
N PHE A 153 14.56 -19.84 -0.05
CA PHE A 153 14.24 -18.62 -0.77
C PHE A 153 13.75 -18.98 -2.18
N VAL A 154 12.82 -18.19 -2.71
CA VAL A 154 12.42 -18.25 -4.12
C VAL A 154 12.68 -16.90 -4.75
N ASP A 155 13.33 -16.87 -5.90
CA ASP A 155 13.57 -15.64 -6.64
C ASP A 155 13.56 -15.88 -8.15
N ASP A 156 13.19 -14.86 -8.91
CA ASP A 156 13.16 -14.89 -10.38
C ASP A 156 14.53 -14.63 -10.99
N ASP A 157 15.45 -13.99 -10.24
CA ASP A 157 16.80 -13.71 -10.71
C ASP A 157 17.61 -15.01 -10.85
N LYS A 158 17.87 -15.38 -12.11
CA LYS A 158 18.64 -16.57 -12.49
C LYS A 158 20.08 -16.56 -11.97
N ILE A 159 20.65 -15.38 -11.66
CA ILE A 159 22.02 -15.26 -11.15
C ILE A 159 22.14 -15.85 -9.75
N ILE A 160 21.13 -15.61 -8.90
CA ILE A 160 21.12 -16.05 -7.51
C ILE A 160 20.44 -17.41 -7.32
N GLN A 161 19.64 -17.86 -8.28
CA GLN A 161 19.12 -19.23 -8.28
C GLN A 161 20.25 -20.27 -8.20
N ASN A 162 19.99 -21.37 -7.48
CA ASN A 162 20.95 -22.44 -7.15
C ASN A 162 22.12 -22.01 -6.25
N ARG A 163 22.18 -20.76 -5.80
CA ARG A 163 23.07 -20.34 -4.70
C ARG A 163 22.38 -20.52 -3.35
N SER A 164 23.09 -20.24 -2.27
CA SER A 164 22.55 -20.24 -0.92
C SER A 164 22.82 -18.92 -0.21
N ILE A 165 21.85 -18.46 0.58
CA ILE A 165 21.97 -17.35 1.52
C ILE A 165 21.86 -17.95 2.92
N ASP A 166 22.89 -17.77 3.75
CA ASP A 166 22.95 -18.35 5.11
C ASP A 166 22.61 -19.86 5.15
N SER A 167 23.15 -20.61 4.18
CA SER A 167 22.92 -22.05 3.97
C SER A 167 21.49 -22.43 3.54
N ILE A 168 20.63 -21.45 3.23
CA ILE A 168 19.29 -21.66 2.68
C ILE A 168 19.36 -21.52 1.15
N HIS A 169 18.93 -22.54 0.41
CA HIS A 169 18.96 -22.51 -1.05
C HIS A 169 17.96 -21.51 -1.64
N VAL A 170 18.40 -20.80 -2.67
CA VAL A 170 17.56 -19.96 -3.53
C VAL A 170 17.12 -20.78 -4.74
N LEU A 171 15.81 -20.97 -4.88
CA LEU A 171 15.21 -21.79 -5.93
C LEU A 171 14.46 -20.90 -6.93
N SER A 172 14.33 -21.39 -8.16
CA SER A 172 13.29 -20.89 -9.07
C SER A 172 11.92 -21.37 -8.60
N LYS A 173 10.86 -20.65 -8.98
CA LYS A 173 9.47 -21.05 -8.74
C LYS A 173 9.17 -22.51 -9.14
N ASP A 174 9.65 -22.97 -10.29
CA ASP A 174 9.32 -24.31 -10.79
C ASP A 174 10.04 -25.40 -9.99
N LYS A 175 11.36 -25.24 -9.75
CA LYS A 175 12.10 -26.13 -8.82
C LYS A 175 11.51 -26.20 -7.42
N LEU A 176 10.91 -25.11 -6.92
CA LEU A 176 10.20 -25.17 -5.65
C LEU A 176 9.03 -26.16 -5.73
N LYS A 177 8.21 -26.09 -6.79
CA LYS A 177 7.07 -27.00 -6.98
C LYS A 177 7.54 -28.46 -7.03
N ASP A 178 8.64 -28.73 -7.71
CA ASP A 178 9.23 -30.07 -7.77
C ASP A 178 9.69 -30.58 -6.39
N LYS A 179 10.20 -29.68 -5.55
CA LYS A 179 10.68 -30.03 -4.19
C LYS A 179 9.59 -30.14 -3.14
N ILE A 180 8.44 -29.51 -3.33
CA ILE A 180 7.33 -29.55 -2.38
C ILE A 180 6.65 -30.92 -2.39
N GLY A 181 6.52 -31.53 -3.58
CA GLY A 181 5.75 -32.76 -3.74
C GLY A 181 4.28 -32.54 -3.38
N ASP A 182 3.69 -33.49 -2.64
CA ASP A 182 2.30 -33.44 -2.18
C ASP A 182 2.11 -32.77 -0.80
N ASP A 183 3.21 -32.45 -0.11
CA ASP A 183 3.17 -31.79 1.19
C ASP A 183 2.87 -30.29 1.06
N LYS A 184 2.34 -29.67 2.12
CA LYS A 184 2.13 -28.21 2.19
C LYS A 184 3.07 -27.57 3.20
N PHE A 185 3.73 -26.49 2.80
CA PHE A 185 4.45 -25.63 3.76
C PHE A 185 3.47 -24.77 4.56
N ASP A 186 3.86 -24.36 5.77
CA ASP A 186 2.97 -23.61 6.65
C ASP A 186 2.77 -22.16 6.20
N LEU A 187 3.83 -21.50 5.71
CA LEU A 187 3.81 -20.10 5.35
C LEU A 187 4.62 -19.79 4.09
N LEU A 188 4.01 -19.05 3.15
CA LEU A 188 4.71 -18.33 2.10
C LEU A 188 4.72 -16.84 2.47
N VAL A 189 5.90 -16.22 2.45
CA VAL A 189 6.03 -14.77 2.63
C VAL A 189 6.49 -14.15 1.31
N ILE A 190 5.67 -13.30 0.72
CA ILE A 190 6.04 -12.49 -0.44
C ILE A 190 6.77 -11.23 0.06
N ALA A 191 8.10 -11.28 0.04
CA ALA A 191 9.01 -10.25 0.54
C ALA A 191 9.49 -9.29 -0.57
N MET A 192 8.56 -8.85 -1.42
CA MET A 192 8.83 -7.97 -2.56
C MET A 192 8.01 -6.66 -2.44
N PRO A 193 8.38 -5.73 -1.53
CA PRO A 193 7.58 -4.54 -1.26
C PRO A 193 7.50 -3.54 -2.43
N SER A 194 8.31 -3.73 -3.46
CA SER A 194 8.31 -2.96 -4.71
C SER A 194 7.65 -3.71 -5.88
N ALA A 195 7.14 -4.93 -5.67
CA ALA A 195 6.47 -5.68 -6.73
C ALA A 195 5.10 -5.06 -7.06
N SER A 196 4.72 -5.12 -8.32
CA SER A 196 3.36 -4.80 -8.73
C SER A 196 2.37 -5.83 -8.17
N LYS A 197 1.13 -5.42 -7.92
CA LYS A 197 0.08 -6.36 -7.47
C LYS A 197 -0.21 -7.47 -8.47
N ASN A 198 -0.06 -7.21 -9.78
CA ASN A 198 -0.14 -8.27 -10.81
C ASN A 198 0.90 -9.36 -10.56
N ARG A 199 2.14 -8.97 -10.22
CA ARG A 199 3.18 -9.94 -9.91
C ARG A 199 2.85 -10.74 -8.64
N VAL A 200 2.32 -10.07 -7.61
CA VAL A 200 1.84 -10.73 -6.38
C VAL A 200 0.74 -11.74 -6.70
N LYS A 201 -0.22 -11.38 -7.56
CA LYS A 201 -1.29 -12.26 -8.03
C LYS A 201 -0.75 -13.48 -8.77
N GLU A 202 0.18 -13.30 -9.71
CA GLU A 202 0.82 -14.42 -10.42
C GLU A 202 1.54 -15.39 -9.47
N ILE A 203 2.25 -14.85 -8.47
CA ILE A 203 2.92 -15.65 -7.44
C ILE A 203 1.87 -16.42 -6.64
N TYR A 204 0.82 -15.73 -6.18
CA TYR A 204 -0.25 -16.33 -5.40
C TYR A 204 -0.99 -17.43 -6.18
N ASP A 205 -1.47 -17.16 -7.40
CA ASP A 205 -2.19 -18.13 -8.22
C ASP A 205 -1.34 -19.37 -8.55
N SER A 206 -0.03 -19.19 -8.71
CA SER A 206 0.88 -20.28 -9.03
C SER A 206 1.33 -21.11 -7.83
N LEU A 207 1.31 -20.55 -6.62
CA LEU A 207 1.85 -21.18 -5.41
C LEU A 207 0.81 -21.47 -4.32
N SER A 208 -0.37 -20.86 -4.32
CA SER A 208 -1.37 -20.94 -3.25
C SER A 208 -1.68 -22.36 -2.79
N LYS A 209 -1.83 -23.28 -3.73
CA LYS A 209 -2.15 -24.69 -3.44
C LYS A 209 -1.10 -25.42 -2.58
N TYR A 210 0.15 -24.94 -2.57
CA TYR A 210 1.27 -25.57 -1.88
C TYR A 210 1.53 -25.02 -0.47
N PHE A 211 0.77 -24.00 -0.04
CA PHE A 211 0.98 -23.32 1.24
C PHE A 211 -0.31 -23.27 2.06
N ARG A 212 -0.17 -23.38 3.39
CA ARG A 212 -1.30 -23.22 4.30
C ARG A 212 -1.66 -21.74 4.47
N ILE A 213 -0.67 -20.87 4.60
CA ILE A 213 -0.86 -19.43 4.78
C ILE A 213 0.02 -18.70 3.77
N ILE A 214 -0.51 -17.62 3.19
CA ILE A 214 0.30 -16.69 2.39
C ILE A 214 0.18 -15.30 2.99
N GLN A 215 1.33 -14.71 3.27
CA GLN A 215 1.45 -13.34 3.73
C GLN A 215 2.31 -12.53 2.79
N ILE A 216 2.07 -11.23 2.76
CA ILE A 216 2.82 -10.26 1.98
C ILE A 216 3.42 -9.21 2.91
N LEU A 217 4.65 -8.81 2.60
CA LEU A 217 5.25 -7.62 3.20
C LEU A 217 4.65 -6.37 2.50
N PRO A 218 4.07 -5.41 3.25
CA PRO A 218 3.47 -4.21 2.66
C PRO A 218 4.44 -3.39 1.78
N SER A 219 3.88 -2.49 0.98
CA SER A 219 4.67 -1.55 0.18
C SER A 219 5.58 -0.68 1.05
N LEU A 220 6.70 -0.19 0.49
CA LEU A 220 7.69 0.62 1.21
C LEU A 220 7.06 1.80 1.97
N GLU A 221 6.09 2.49 1.36
CA GLU A 221 5.36 3.62 1.98
C GLU A 221 4.58 3.25 3.25
N LYS A 222 4.17 1.98 3.38
CA LYS A 222 3.37 1.46 4.51
C LYS A 222 4.23 0.75 5.56
N ILE A 223 5.50 0.51 5.27
CA ILE A 223 6.42 -0.10 6.22
C ILE A 223 6.83 0.96 7.23
N LEU A 224 6.54 0.70 8.50
CA LEU A 224 6.96 1.55 9.61
C LEU A 224 8.44 1.28 9.91
N GLU A 225 9.28 2.31 9.80
CA GLU A 225 10.74 2.23 10.01
C GLU A 225 11.12 1.61 11.37
N ASN A 226 10.28 1.81 12.40
CA ASN A 226 10.54 1.39 13.77
C ASN A 226 9.94 0.02 14.17
N LYS A 227 9.35 -0.74 13.23
CA LYS A 227 8.76 -2.06 13.52
C LYS A 227 9.47 -3.17 12.74
N ASN A 228 9.54 -4.35 13.34
CA ASN A 228 10.06 -5.55 12.68
C ASN A 228 9.18 -5.91 11.47
N PHE A 229 9.79 -6.40 10.39
CA PHE A 229 9.06 -6.78 9.17
C PHE A 229 8.13 -7.96 9.43
N ALA A 230 8.54 -8.94 10.23
CA ALA A 230 7.72 -10.11 10.56
C ALA A 230 6.38 -9.73 11.23
N GLN A 231 6.35 -8.66 12.03
CA GLN A 231 5.13 -8.17 12.68
C GLN A 231 4.23 -7.34 11.75
N GLN A 232 4.77 -6.90 10.61
CA GLN A 232 4.07 -6.09 9.62
C GLN A 232 3.51 -6.91 8.47
N LEU A 233 3.77 -8.23 8.46
CA LEU A 233 3.22 -9.15 7.47
C LEU A 233 1.70 -9.16 7.54
N LYS A 234 1.06 -9.10 6.37
CA LYS A 234 -0.40 -9.13 6.23
C LYS A 234 -0.80 -10.35 5.43
N ASN A 235 -1.94 -10.95 5.78
CA ASN A 235 -2.57 -11.94 4.92
C ASN A 235 -2.94 -11.27 3.60
N ILE A 236 -2.81 -12.01 2.49
CA ILE A 236 -3.25 -11.51 1.18
C ILE A 236 -4.75 -11.25 1.22
N SER A 237 -5.15 -10.04 0.83
CA SER A 237 -6.55 -9.66 0.74
C SER A 237 -7.09 -9.84 -0.68
N VAL A 238 -8.42 -9.86 -0.83
CA VAL A 238 -9.04 -10.00 -2.16
C VAL A 238 -8.79 -8.75 -3.02
N GLU A 239 -8.66 -7.59 -2.39
CA GLU A 239 -8.32 -6.33 -3.03
C GLU A 239 -6.90 -6.36 -3.60
N ASP A 240 -5.97 -7.09 -2.99
CA ASP A 240 -4.62 -7.26 -3.55
C ASP A 240 -4.59 -8.13 -4.81
N LEU A 241 -5.57 -9.03 -4.97
CA LEU A 241 -5.71 -9.91 -6.14
C LEU A 241 -6.54 -9.30 -7.28
N LEU A 242 -7.38 -8.31 -6.96
CA LEU A 242 -8.29 -7.64 -7.90
C LEU A 242 -7.84 -6.24 -8.31
N ALA A 243 -6.83 -5.68 -7.65
CA ALA A 243 -6.32 -4.36 -7.97
C ALA A 243 -5.85 -4.27 -9.43
N ARG A 244 -6.21 -3.16 -10.08
CA ARG A 244 -5.72 -2.79 -11.40
C ARG A 244 -4.75 -1.64 -11.21
N HIS A 245 -3.52 -1.74 -11.71
CA HIS A 245 -2.64 -0.58 -11.77
C HIS A 245 -2.72 0.07 -13.16
N PRO A 246 -3.31 1.28 -13.28
CA PRO A 246 -3.20 2.05 -14.50
C PRO A 246 -1.72 2.39 -14.72
N GLN A 247 -1.17 2.07 -15.89
CA GLN A 247 0.26 2.29 -16.19
C GLN A 247 0.55 3.76 -16.54
N ASP A 248 -0.49 4.54 -16.82
CA ASP A 248 -0.49 5.87 -17.41
C ASP A 248 -0.89 6.98 -16.39
N LEU A 249 -0.65 6.74 -15.10
CA LEU A 249 -0.81 7.76 -14.06
C LEU A 249 0.32 8.80 -14.10
N ASP A 250 0.00 10.03 -14.50
CA ASP A 250 0.89 11.20 -14.47
C ASP A 250 0.74 11.97 -13.15
N LYS A 251 1.55 11.56 -12.18
CA LYS A 251 1.62 12.20 -10.86
C LYS A 251 2.07 13.65 -10.92
N ASN A 252 2.82 14.07 -11.95
CA ASN A 252 3.27 15.45 -12.08
C ASN A 252 2.12 16.36 -12.53
N LYS A 253 1.27 15.90 -13.45
CA LYS A 253 0.04 16.60 -13.85
C LYS A 253 -0.94 16.73 -12.69
N ILE A 254 -1.18 15.64 -11.95
CA ILE A 254 -2.03 15.65 -10.75
C ILE A 254 -1.49 16.65 -9.72
N SER A 255 -0.17 16.61 -9.44
CA SER A 255 0.45 17.54 -8.52
C SER A 255 0.31 18.99 -8.98
N SER A 256 0.53 19.28 -10.26
CA SER A 256 0.39 20.65 -10.80
C SER A 256 -1.04 21.19 -10.71
N PHE A 257 -2.03 20.30 -10.84
CA PHE A 257 -3.44 20.64 -10.71
C PHE A 257 -3.81 21.04 -9.27
N ILE A 258 -3.32 20.30 -8.27
CA ILE A 258 -3.71 20.47 -6.86
C ILE A 258 -2.80 21.43 -6.08
N LYS A 259 -1.52 21.52 -6.44
CA LYS A 259 -0.50 22.19 -5.65
C LYS A 259 -0.82 23.66 -5.42
N ASN A 260 -0.71 24.09 -4.16
CA ASN A 260 -0.96 25.46 -3.70
C ASN A 260 -2.39 25.99 -3.95
N LYS A 261 -3.36 25.12 -4.29
CA LYS A 261 -4.76 25.52 -4.50
C LYS A 261 -5.59 25.38 -3.23
N THR A 262 -6.66 26.18 -3.14
CA THR A 262 -7.76 25.93 -2.19
C THR A 262 -8.75 24.98 -2.85
N VAL A 263 -8.93 23.79 -2.28
CA VAL A 263 -9.80 22.74 -2.82
C VAL A 263 -10.98 22.52 -1.90
N LEU A 264 -12.20 22.56 -2.43
CA LEU A 264 -13.42 22.13 -1.73
C LEU A 264 -13.78 20.72 -2.17
N VAL A 265 -13.97 19.82 -1.21
CA VAL A 265 -14.52 18.48 -1.45
C VAL A 265 -15.88 18.40 -0.76
N THR A 266 -16.94 18.10 -1.52
CA THR A 266 -18.27 17.82 -0.94
C THR A 266 -18.46 16.31 -0.80
N GLY A 267 -19.12 15.88 0.26
CA GLY A 267 -19.13 14.47 0.67
C GLY A 267 -17.73 14.03 1.13
N ALA A 268 -17.01 14.94 1.78
CA ALA A 268 -15.59 14.82 2.09
C ALA A 268 -15.25 13.62 2.97
N GLY A 269 -16.17 13.13 3.79
CA GLY A 269 -15.94 11.94 4.62
C GLY A 269 -16.51 10.65 4.03
N GLY A 270 -17.11 10.69 2.83
CA GLY A 270 -17.52 9.49 2.09
C GLY A 270 -16.32 8.67 1.58
N SER A 271 -16.56 7.45 1.07
CA SER A 271 -15.45 6.56 0.65
C SER A 271 -14.56 7.17 -0.45
N VAL A 272 -15.15 7.84 -1.44
CA VAL A 272 -14.42 8.52 -2.52
C VAL A 272 -13.92 9.88 -2.05
N GLY A 273 -14.78 10.67 -1.40
CA GLY A 273 -14.42 12.01 -0.91
C GLY A 273 -13.23 11.99 0.05
N SER A 274 -13.20 11.05 1.00
CA SER A 274 -12.10 10.93 1.98
C SER A 274 -10.77 10.57 1.30
N GLU A 275 -10.80 9.74 0.26
CA GLU A 275 -9.58 9.43 -0.49
C GLU A 275 -9.10 10.63 -1.30
N ILE A 276 -10.02 11.36 -1.94
CA ILE A 276 -9.68 12.59 -2.64
C ILE A 276 -9.07 13.61 -1.66
N CYS A 277 -9.60 13.73 -0.45
CA CYS A 277 -9.02 14.57 0.60
C CYS A 277 -7.57 14.17 0.95
N ARG A 278 -7.31 12.87 1.14
CA ARG A 278 -5.95 12.34 1.37
C ARG A 278 -5.01 12.62 0.19
N GLN A 279 -5.50 12.49 -1.04
CA GLN A 279 -4.72 12.80 -2.23
C GLN A 279 -4.46 14.30 -2.38
N CYS A 280 -5.42 15.15 -2.05
CA CYS A 280 -5.22 16.61 -2.02
C CYS A 280 -4.08 17.00 -1.07
N GLU A 281 -4.00 16.39 0.12
CA GLU A 281 -2.86 16.56 1.04
C GLU A 281 -1.55 16.06 0.41
N LYS A 282 -1.55 14.83 -0.11
CA LYS A 282 -0.37 14.19 -0.75
C LYS A 282 0.20 15.02 -1.90
N TYR A 283 -0.66 15.64 -2.71
CA TYR A 283 -0.27 16.41 -3.90
C TYR A 283 -0.05 17.91 -3.63
N GLY A 284 -0.18 18.35 -2.37
CA GLY A 284 0.26 19.67 -1.91
C GLY A 284 -0.78 20.78 -2.00
N ALA A 285 -2.07 20.47 -1.77
CA ALA A 285 -3.11 21.49 -1.63
C ALA A 285 -2.74 22.50 -0.52
N LYS A 286 -3.08 23.77 -0.71
CA LYS A 286 -2.82 24.83 0.28
C LYS A 286 -3.83 24.78 1.43
N THR A 287 -5.10 24.69 1.06
CA THR A 287 -6.23 24.63 1.99
C THR A 287 -7.22 23.61 1.47
N LEU A 288 -7.73 22.75 2.36
CA LEU A 288 -8.77 21.79 2.04
C LEU A 288 -10.04 22.12 2.81
N ILE A 289 -11.13 22.38 2.09
CA ILE A 289 -12.45 22.61 2.67
C ILE A 289 -13.20 21.28 2.60
N LEU A 290 -13.48 20.72 3.76
CA LEU A 290 -14.14 19.44 3.94
C LEU A 290 -15.63 19.72 4.20
N LEU A 291 -16.48 19.54 3.19
CA LEU A 291 -17.92 19.72 3.34
C LEU A 291 -18.62 18.36 3.37
N ASP A 292 -19.31 18.07 4.46
CA ASP A 292 -20.11 16.86 4.61
C ASP A 292 -21.29 17.13 5.55
N HIS A 293 -22.43 16.48 5.33
CA HIS A 293 -23.60 16.59 6.22
C HIS A 293 -23.56 15.59 7.37
N SER A 294 -22.71 14.57 7.28
CA SER A 294 -22.54 13.56 8.31
C SER A 294 -21.44 13.99 9.26
N GLU A 295 -21.84 14.28 10.51
CA GLU A 295 -20.92 14.70 11.58
C GLU A 295 -19.78 13.69 11.77
N TYR A 296 -20.11 12.40 11.89
CA TYR A 296 -19.11 11.36 12.08
C TYR A 296 -18.11 11.30 10.92
N ASN A 297 -18.59 11.30 9.67
CA ASN A 297 -17.73 11.22 8.51
C ASN A 297 -16.81 12.44 8.41
N LEU A 298 -17.34 13.65 8.68
CA LEU A 298 -16.57 14.90 8.68
C LEU A 298 -15.51 14.94 9.78
N TYR A 299 -15.85 14.48 10.98
CA TYR A 299 -14.92 14.34 12.09
C TYR A 299 -13.79 13.36 11.74
N ALA A 300 -14.14 12.16 11.27
CA ALA A 300 -13.18 11.10 10.97
C ALA A 300 -12.14 11.54 9.92
N ILE A 301 -12.58 12.14 8.80
CA ILE A 301 -11.64 12.64 7.79
C ILE A 301 -10.82 13.83 8.28
N GLY A 302 -11.38 14.66 9.17
CA GLY A 302 -10.64 15.76 9.79
C GLY A 302 -9.46 15.30 10.64
N GLU A 303 -9.60 14.20 11.37
CA GLU A 303 -8.52 13.62 12.19
C GLU A 303 -7.39 13.00 11.36
N GLU A 304 -7.71 12.53 10.14
CA GLU A 304 -6.74 11.91 9.23
C GLU A 304 -5.81 12.92 8.54
N ILE A 305 -6.29 14.13 8.23
CA ILE A 305 -5.54 15.15 7.50
C ILE A 305 -4.81 16.06 8.49
N GLN A 306 -3.47 16.09 8.44
CA GLN A 306 -2.64 16.72 9.49
C GLN A 306 -1.62 17.73 8.95
N LYS A 307 -1.27 17.67 7.67
CA LYS A 307 -0.14 18.41 7.08
C LYS A 307 -0.53 19.72 6.43
N ILE A 308 -1.82 19.93 6.18
CA ILE A 308 -2.34 21.12 5.47
C ILE A 308 -3.45 21.79 6.27
N LYS A 309 -3.75 23.06 5.94
CA LYS A 309 -4.86 23.77 6.56
C LYS A 309 -6.18 23.14 6.13
N ILE A 310 -6.97 22.69 7.09
CA ILE A 310 -8.32 22.19 6.86
C ILE A 310 -9.38 23.17 7.35
N VAL A 311 -10.53 23.18 6.69
CA VAL A 311 -11.76 23.85 7.13
C VAL A 311 -12.87 22.82 7.09
N GLN A 312 -13.44 22.47 8.24
CA GLN A 312 -14.56 21.54 8.32
C GLN A 312 -15.88 22.31 8.25
N VAL A 313 -16.74 21.93 7.30
CA VAL A 313 -18.04 22.56 7.05
C VAL A 313 -19.12 21.47 7.19
N LEU A 314 -19.78 21.44 8.34
CA LEU A 314 -20.90 20.52 8.60
C LEU A 314 -22.17 21.09 7.95
N GLN A 315 -22.44 20.66 6.71
CA GLN A 315 -23.52 21.23 5.91
C GLN A 315 -24.01 20.27 4.82
N SER A 316 -25.30 20.35 4.49
CA SER A 316 -25.85 19.75 3.28
C SER A 316 -25.66 20.67 2.06
N VAL A 317 -25.31 20.08 0.92
CA VAL A 317 -25.23 20.76 -0.39
C VAL A 317 -26.61 21.21 -0.90
N VAL A 318 -27.69 20.70 -0.32
CA VAL A 318 -29.07 21.10 -0.66
C VAL A 318 -29.39 22.50 -0.10
N ASN A 319 -28.75 22.92 1.00
CA ASN A 319 -28.95 24.26 1.53
C ASN A 319 -28.13 25.28 0.73
N LYS A 320 -28.79 25.92 -0.23
CA LYS A 320 -28.19 26.88 -1.17
C LYS A 320 -27.57 28.09 -0.45
N GLU A 321 -28.27 28.68 0.50
CA GLU A 321 -27.83 29.91 1.18
C GLU A 321 -26.52 29.68 1.95
N LEU A 322 -26.46 28.63 2.77
CA LEU A 322 -25.23 28.28 3.51
C LEU A 322 -24.09 27.86 2.56
N LEU A 323 -24.42 27.25 1.42
CA LEU A 323 -23.43 26.86 0.42
C LEU A 323 -22.82 28.11 -0.23
N GLU A 324 -23.63 29.09 -0.59
CA GLU A 324 -23.16 30.38 -1.12
C GLU A 324 -22.28 31.12 -0.11
N GLU A 325 -22.64 31.11 1.18
CA GLU A 325 -21.78 31.65 2.25
C GLU A 325 -20.42 30.94 2.31
N THR A 326 -20.41 29.60 2.24
CA THR A 326 -19.18 28.80 2.22
C THR A 326 -18.28 29.17 1.04
N PHE A 327 -18.84 29.31 -0.17
CA PHE A 327 -18.08 29.72 -1.35
C PHE A 327 -17.56 31.16 -1.23
N LYS A 328 -18.38 32.07 -0.71
CA LYS A 328 -18.02 33.48 -0.51
C LYS A 328 -16.87 33.66 0.48
N ILE A 329 -16.89 32.92 1.60
CA ILE A 329 -15.90 33.01 2.67
C ILE A 329 -14.58 32.35 2.24
N HIS A 330 -14.65 31.13 1.72
CA HIS A 330 -13.46 30.30 1.52
C HIS A 330 -12.88 30.36 0.10
N LYS A 331 -13.66 30.84 -0.88
CA LYS A 331 -13.23 31.08 -2.27
C LYS A 331 -12.44 29.91 -2.87
N PRO A 332 -13.06 28.72 -2.99
CA PRO A 332 -12.39 27.55 -3.55
C PRO A 332 -11.95 27.82 -5.00
N GLN A 333 -10.78 27.30 -5.38
CA GLN A 333 -10.28 27.34 -6.75
C GLN A 333 -10.66 26.07 -7.51
N ILE A 334 -10.75 24.95 -6.78
CA ILE A 334 -11.15 23.65 -7.31
C ILE A 334 -12.28 23.12 -6.44
N VAL A 335 -13.32 22.60 -7.06
CA VAL A 335 -14.41 21.89 -6.39
C VAL A 335 -14.45 20.46 -6.88
N ILE A 336 -14.41 19.50 -5.96
CA ILE A 336 -14.58 18.08 -6.26
C ILE A 336 -15.88 17.61 -5.59
N HIS A 337 -16.86 17.28 -6.42
CA HIS A 337 -18.21 16.96 -5.96
C HIS A 337 -18.42 15.45 -5.85
N ALA A 338 -18.34 14.92 -4.62
CA ALA A 338 -18.52 13.51 -4.30
C ALA A 338 -19.75 13.23 -3.40
N ALA A 339 -20.52 14.25 -3.04
CA ALA A 339 -21.76 14.10 -2.26
C ALA A 339 -22.89 13.54 -3.14
N ALA A 340 -23.39 12.35 -2.83
CA ALA A 340 -24.56 11.74 -3.45
C ALA A 340 -25.06 10.53 -2.64
N TYR A 341 -26.34 10.20 -2.78
CA TYR A 341 -26.88 8.90 -2.37
C TYR A 341 -26.65 7.87 -3.49
N LYS A 342 -26.01 6.75 -3.13
CA LYS A 342 -25.55 5.73 -4.10
C LYS A 342 -26.23 4.35 -3.97
N HIS A 343 -26.92 4.08 -2.87
CA HIS A 343 -27.45 2.76 -2.57
C HIS A 343 -28.73 2.51 -3.36
N VAL A 344 -28.64 1.80 -4.49
CA VAL A 344 -29.80 1.54 -5.38
C VAL A 344 -31.05 1.11 -4.61
N PRO A 345 -31.03 0.08 -3.74
CA PRO A 345 -32.27 -0.33 -3.05
C PRO A 345 -32.87 0.76 -2.15
N LEU A 346 -32.04 1.54 -1.46
CA LEU A 346 -32.52 2.65 -0.62
C LEU A 346 -33.07 3.80 -1.46
N VAL A 347 -32.44 4.08 -2.60
CA VAL A 347 -32.91 5.14 -3.51
C VAL A 347 -34.21 4.75 -4.20
N GLU A 348 -34.39 3.48 -4.58
CA GLU A 348 -35.65 3.00 -5.18
C GLU A 348 -36.84 3.18 -4.23
N THR A 349 -36.63 3.10 -2.91
CA THR A 349 -37.68 3.33 -1.91
C THR A 349 -37.77 4.78 -1.43
N ASN A 350 -36.80 5.64 -1.77
CA ASN A 350 -36.71 7.03 -1.33
C ASN A 350 -36.40 7.95 -2.52
N ILE A 351 -37.28 7.92 -3.52
CA ILE A 351 -37.09 8.59 -4.82
C ILE A 351 -36.94 10.10 -4.66
N GLU A 352 -37.81 10.71 -3.84
CA GLU A 352 -37.83 12.16 -3.63
C GLU A 352 -36.53 12.67 -3.00
N GLU A 353 -36.07 12.00 -1.93
CA GLU A 353 -34.79 12.30 -1.29
C GLU A 353 -33.61 12.15 -2.25
N ALA A 354 -33.63 11.17 -3.14
CA ALA A 354 -32.58 11.00 -4.14
C ALA A 354 -32.60 12.14 -5.18
N ILE A 355 -33.77 12.59 -5.61
CA ILE A 355 -33.90 13.74 -6.52
C ILE A 355 -33.38 15.01 -5.84
N ILE A 356 -33.81 15.30 -4.61
CA ILE A 356 -33.37 16.48 -3.86
C ILE A 356 -31.86 16.43 -3.61
N ASN A 357 -31.36 15.35 -3.04
CA ASN A 357 -29.96 15.27 -2.66
C ASN A 357 -29.01 15.20 -3.88
N ASN A 358 -29.33 14.37 -4.88
CA ASN A 358 -28.44 14.20 -6.03
C ASN A 358 -28.63 15.33 -7.04
N ILE A 359 -29.85 15.61 -7.51
CA ILE A 359 -30.06 16.58 -8.59
C ILE A 359 -29.97 18.01 -8.07
N LEU A 360 -30.83 18.39 -7.12
CA LEU A 360 -30.85 19.75 -6.60
C LEU A 360 -29.54 20.09 -5.86
N GLY A 361 -29.03 19.14 -5.06
CA GLY A 361 -27.70 19.26 -4.44
C GLY A 361 -26.59 19.51 -5.45
N THR A 362 -26.48 18.70 -6.52
CA THR A 362 -25.46 18.94 -7.56
C THR A 362 -25.66 20.29 -8.26
N LYS A 363 -26.91 20.64 -8.61
CA LYS A 363 -27.23 21.93 -9.26
C LYS A 363 -26.75 23.10 -8.40
N ASN A 364 -27.03 23.10 -7.10
CA ASN A 364 -26.60 24.15 -6.18
C ASN A 364 -25.07 24.33 -6.16
N VAL A 365 -24.31 23.23 -6.10
CA VAL A 365 -22.83 23.32 -6.06
C VAL A 365 -22.27 23.80 -7.39
N ILE A 366 -22.84 23.37 -8.52
CA ILE A 366 -22.44 23.85 -9.85
C ILE A 366 -22.74 25.35 -9.98
N ASP A 367 -23.95 25.78 -9.62
CA ASP A 367 -24.37 27.17 -9.72
C ASP A 367 -23.52 28.08 -8.82
N ALA A 368 -23.20 27.64 -7.60
CA ALA A 368 -22.27 28.33 -6.71
C ALA A 368 -20.85 28.39 -7.30
N ALA A 369 -20.36 27.29 -7.88
CA ALA A 369 -19.04 27.26 -8.50
C ALA A 369 -18.90 28.27 -9.65
N ILE A 370 -19.92 28.36 -10.51
CA ILE A 370 -19.98 29.34 -11.61
C ILE A 370 -20.05 30.76 -11.05
N THR A 371 -20.97 31.01 -10.10
CA THR A 371 -21.22 32.34 -9.52
C THR A 371 -19.98 32.92 -8.85
N TYR A 372 -19.23 32.09 -8.12
CA TYR A 372 -18.02 32.51 -7.40
C TYR A 372 -16.73 32.30 -8.19
N GLY A 373 -16.80 31.93 -9.47
CA GLY A 373 -15.66 31.88 -10.38
C GLY A 373 -14.62 30.81 -10.02
N VAL A 374 -15.07 29.63 -9.60
CA VAL A 374 -14.20 28.46 -9.41
C VAL A 374 -13.50 28.14 -10.74
N GLU A 375 -12.21 27.80 -10.70
CA GLU A 375 -11.45 27.48 -11.91
C GLU A 375 -11.89 26.13 -12.51
N LYS A 376 -11.98 25.11 -11.66
CA LYS A 376 -12.28 23.72 -12.05
C LYS A 376 -13.32 23.07 -11.14
N PHE A 377 -14.37 22.52 -11.73
CA PHE A 377 -15.39 21.72 -11.06
C PHE A 377 -15.37 20.29 -11.59
N VAL A 378 -15.11 19.32 -10.71
CA VAL A 378 -15.05 17.89 -11.05
C VAL A 378 -16.16 17.14 -10.33
N MET A 379 -17.14 16.63 -11.08
CA MET A 379 -18.21 15.80 -10.54
C MET A 379 -17.85 14.32 -10.59
N ILE A 380 -18.05 13.62 -9.48
CA ILE A 380 -18.04 12.16 -9.45
C ILE A 380 -19.36 11.63 -10.04
N SER A 381 -19.26 10.86 -11.10
CA SER A 381 -20.37 10.10 -11.71
C SER A 381 -20.12 8.59 -11.61
N THR A 382 -20.96 7.78 -12.25
CA THR A 382 -20.98 6.33 -12.13
C THR A 382 -21.37 5.68 -13.46
N ASP A 383 -20.87 4.47 -13.70
CA ASP A 383 -21.36 3.54 -14.73
C ASP A 383 -22.90 3.40 -14.77
N LYS A 384 -23.57 3.48 -13.62
CA LYS A 384 -25.03 3.36 -13.49
C LYS A 384 -25.80 4.52 -14.13
N ALA A 385 -25.14 5.62 -14.48
CA ALA A 385 -25.74 6.71 -15.24
C ALA A 385 -25.87 6.38 -16.75
N VAL A 386 -25.18 5.36 -17.24
CA VAL A 386 -25.26 4.90 -18.64
C VAL A 386 -26.49 4.01 -18.82
N ARG A 387 -27.45 4.45 -19.64
CA ARG A 387 -28.74 3.75 -19.89
C ARG A 387 -29.34 3.24 -18.57
N PRO A 388 -29.68 4.15 -17.65
CA PRO A 388 -29.95 3.78 -16.27
C PRO A 388 -31.16 2.85 -16.17
N THR A 389 -31.10 1.89 -15.24
CA THR A 389 -32.24 1.00 -14.87
C THR A 389 -32.74 1.24 -13.45
N SER A 390 -32.14 2.20 -12.76
CA SER A 390 -32.49 2.61 -11.39
C SER A 390 -32.65 4.12 -11.32
N VAL A 391 -33.43 4.57 -10.35
CA VAL A 391 -33.60 6.00 -10.00
C VAL A 391 -32.26 6.60 -9.58
N MET A 392 -31.40 5.84 -8.90
CA MET A 392 -30.06 6.30 -8.54
C MET A 392 -29.23 6.63 -9.79
N GLY A 393 -29.22 5.72 -10.77
CA GLY A 393 -28.57 5.95 -12.05
C GLY A 393 -29.18 7.12 -12.82
N ALA A 394 -30.51 7.19 -12.87
CA ALA A 394 -31.24 8.25 -13.59
C ALA A 394 -30.97 9.64 -12.99
N THR A 395 -30.98 9.79 -11.66
CA THR A 395 -30.65 11.06 -11.00
C THR A 395 -29.22 11.51 -11.31
N LYS A 396 -28.24 10.60 -11.28
CA LYS A 396 -26.86 10.91 -11.69
C LYS A 396 -26.75 11.26 -13.17
N ARG A 397 -27.56 10.66 -14.04
CA ARG A 397 -27.63 11.03 -15.45
C ARG A 397 -28.18 12.45 -15.64
N VAL A 398 -29.18 12.87 -14.87
CA VAL A 398 -29.65 14.27 -14.87
C VAL A 398 -28.54 15.22 -14.41
N CYS A 399 -27.79 14.87 -13.35
CA CYS A 399 -26.63 15.67 -12.91
C CYS A 399 -25.60 15.87 -14.04
N GLU A 400 -25.34 14.83 -14.86
CA GLU A 400 -24.44 14.94 -16.01
C GLU A 400 -25.00 15.86 -17.10
N LEU A 401 -26.29 15.73 -17.43
CA LEU A 401 -26.94 16.62 -18.40
C LEU A 401 -26.82 18.08 -17.95
N TYR A 402 -27.02 18.35 -16.67
CA TYR A 402 -26.85 19.69 -16.11
C TYR A 402 -25.39 20.17 -16.23
N ALA A 403 -24.43 19.36 -15.80
CA ALA A 403 -23.01 19.69 -15.87
C ALA A 403 -22.51 19.94 -17.30
N GLN A 404 -23.03 19.22 -18.30
CA GLN A 404 -22.63 19.39 -19.70
C GLN A 404 -23.25 20.61 -20.39
N ASN A 405 -24.46 21.03 -19.98
CA ASN A 405 -25.25 22.01 -20.74
C ASN A 405 -25.38 23.37 -20.04
N VAL A 406 -25.00 23.48 -18.76
CA VAL A 406 -24.99 24.76 -18.06
C VAL A 406 -23.98 25.73 -18.66
N VAL A 407 -24.31 27.03 -18.67
CA VAL A 407 -23.40 28.07 -19.12
C VAL A 407 -22.28 28.24 -18.10
N SER A 408 -21.10 27.70 -18.41
CA SER A 408 -20.03 27.53 -17.45
C SER A 408 -19.17 28.79 -17.18
N LEU A 409 -19.37 29.86 -17.97
CA LEU A 409 -18.61 31.12 -17.90
C LEU A 409 -17.08 30.91 -17.88
N LYS A 410 -16.45 31.05 -16.70
CA LYS A 410 -15.00 30.87 -16.48
C LYS A 410 -14.65 29.57 -15.74
N THR A 411 -15.65 28.78 -15.40
CA THR A 411 -15.51 27.54 -14.64
C THR A 411 -15.50 26.37 -15.61
N ASP A 412 -14.45 25.57 -15.59
CA ASP A 412 -14.41 24.33 -16.36
C ASP A 412 -15.13 23.24 -15.58
N ILE A 413 -16.29 22.82 -16.09
CA ILE A 413 -17.15 21.82 -15.45
C ILE A 413 -16.97 20.49 -16.17
N VAL A 414 -16.61 19.44 -15.42
CA VAL A 414 -16.45 18.09 -15.95
C VAL A 414 -17.07 17.06 -15.03
N ALA A 415 -17.41 15.90 -15.59
CA ALA A 415 -17.82 14.73 -14.83
C ALA A 415 -16.91 13.55 -15.15
N VAL A 416 -16.69 12.66 -14.18
CA VAL A 416 -15.89 11.45 -14.37
C VAL A 416 -16.72 10.23 -13.99
N ARG A 417 -16.95 9.34 -14.96
CA ARG A 417 -17.62 8.04 -14.77
C ARG A 417 -16.59 6.96 -14.47
N PHE A 418 -16.87 6.19 -13.44
CA PHE A 418 -16.16 4.94 -13.17
C PHE A 418 -17.11 3.91 -12.53
N GLY A 419 -16.64 2.66 -12.52
CA GLY A 419 -17.41 1.54 -11.99
C GLY A 419 -17.31 1.39 -10.48
N ASN A 420 -17.42 0.16 -10.00
CA ASN A 420 -17.32 -0.10 -8.57
C ASN A 420 -15.88 0.10 -8.07
N VAL A 421 -15.76 0.61 -6.85
CA VAL A 421 -14.48 0.74 -6.15
C VAL A 421 -14.40 -0.21 -4.96
N LEU A 422 -13.26 -0.89 -4.85
CA LEU A 422 -13.01 -1.92 -3.84
C LEU A 422 -12.97 -1.33 -2.43
N GLY A 423 -13.63 -2.00 -1.47
CA GLY A 423 -13.61 -1.59 -0.06
C GLY A 423 -14.47 -0.36 0.28
N SER A 424 -15.33 0.12 -0.62
CA SER A 424 -16.22 1.24 -0.31
C SER A 424 -17.31 0.88 0.69
N SER A 425 -17.78 1.88 1.44
CA SER A 425 -18.82 1.72 2.47
C SER A 425 -20.07 1.09 1.89
N GLY A 426 -20.59 0.08 2.59
CA GLY A 426 -21.80 -0.65 2.20
C GLY A 426 -21.70 -1.46 0.89
N SER A 427 -20.48 -1.74 0.42
CA SER A 427 -20.26 -2.56 -0.78
C SER A 427 -20.27 -4.07 -0.50
N VAL A 428 -20.17 -4.87 -1.56
CA VAL A 428 -20.26 -6.33 -1.51
C VAL A 428 -19.15 -6.98 -0.68
N ILE A 429 -17.92 -6.45 -0.72
CA ILE A 429 -16.77 -7.02 0.00
C ILE A 429 -16.94 -6.91 1.52
N PRO A 430 -17.22 -5.72 2.11
CA PRO A 430 -17.54 -5.63 3.54
C PRO A 430 -18.70 -6.53 3.96
N LYS A 431 -19.74 -6.65 3.11
CA LYS A 431 -20.88 -7.55 3.39
C LYS A 431 -20.44 -9.02 3.45
N PHE A 432 -19.67 -9.48 2.46
CA PHE A 432 -19.18 -10.87 2.44
C PHE A 432 -18.24 -11.14 3.60
N LYS A 433 -17.36 -10.20 3.92
CA LYS A 433 -16.47 -10.30 5.08
C LYS A 433 -17.27 -10.46 6.37
N TYR A 434 -18.28 -9.62 6.59
CA TYR A 434 -19.16 -9.73 7.75
C TYR A 434 -19.90 -11.08 7.79
N GLN A 435 -20.51 -11.51 6.67
CA GLN A 435 -21.18 -12.82 6.59
C GLN A 435 -20.23 -13.97 6.95
N ILE A 436 -19.02 -13.95 6.40
CA ILE A 436 -17.99 -14.96 6.65
C ILE A 436 -17.56 -14.97 8.13
N GLU A 437 -17.31 -13.81 8.70
CA GLU A 437 -16.93 -13.67 10.11
C GLU A 437 -18.03 -14.16 11.06
N GLN A 438 -19.30 -13.95 10.71
CA GLN A 438 -20.46 -14.46 11.46
C GLN A 438 -20.77 -15.95 11.18
N GLY A 439 -20.03 -16.59 10.26
CA GLY A 439 -20.31 -17.97 9.83
C GLY A 439 -21.62 -18.14 9.06
N GLN A 440 -22.12 -17.07 8.46
CA GLN A 440 -23.30 -17.08 7.59
C GLN A 440 -22.89 -17.42 6.16
N ASN A 441 -23.84 -17.99 5.39
CA ASN A 441 -23.67 -18.15 3.95
C ASN A 441 -23.50 -16.79 3.26
N VAL A 442 -22.66 -16.78 2.23
CA VAL A 442 -22.44 -15.59 1.41
C VAL A 442 -23.58 -15.45 0.43
N THR A 443 -24.27 -14.32 0.46
CA THR A 443 -25.44 -14.07 -0.41
C THR A 443 -25.01 -13.38 -1.71
N VAL A 444 -25.12 -14.06 -2.85
CA VAL A 444 -24.88 -13.51 -4.19
C VAL A 444 -26.22 -13.31 -4.88
N THR A 445 -26.43 -12.20 -5.58
CA THR A 445 -27.74 -11.91 -6.19
C THR A 445 -28.03 -12.82 -7.39
N HIS A 446 -27.05 -13.05 -8.27
CA HIS A 446 -27.21 -13.93 -9.43
C HIS A 446 -25.87 -14.62 -9.80
N PRO A 447 -25.86 -15.87 -10.28
CA PRO A 447 -24.63 -16.59 -10.65
C PRO A 447 -23.78 -15.86 -11.70
N ASP A 448 -24.43 -15.22 -12.67
CA ASP A 448 -23.74 -14.53 -13.77
C ASP A 448 -23.50 -13.04 -13.57
N ILE A 449 -23.80 -12.49 -12.38
CA ILE A 449 -23.63 -11.05 -12.15
C ILE A 449 -22.15 -10.66 -12.15
N THR A 450 -21.78 -9.66 -12.96
CA THR A 450 -20.41 -9.14 -13.03
C THR A 450 -20.36 -7.66 -12.68
N ARG A 451 -19.24 -7.23 -12.09
CA ARG A 451 -18.95 -5.81 -11.85
C ARG A 451 -17.51 -5.50 -12.19
N TYR A 452 -17.28 -4.29 -12.65
CA TYR A 452 -15.95 -3.75 -12.85
C TYR A 452 -15.40 -3.19 -11.54
N PHE A 453 -14.13 -3.42 -11.24
CA PHE A 453 -13.50 -3.01 -9.98
C PHE A 453 -12.19 -2.26 -10.20
N MET A 454 -11.96 -1.27 -9.35
CA MET A 454 -10.69 -0.57 -9.21
C MET A 454 -10.44 -0.26 -7.73
N LEU A 455 -9.20 -0.07 -7.29
CA LEU A 455 -8.99 0.43 -5.92
C LEU A 455 -9.44 1.89 -5.82
N ILE A 456 -9.95 2.28 -4.66
CA ILE A 456 -10.37 3.67 -4.39
C ILE A 456 -9.22 4.66 -4.65
N PRO A 457 -7.98 4.45 -4.17
CA PRO A 457 -6.87 5.37 -4.47
C PRO A 457 -6.59 5.53 -5.96
N GLU A 458 -6.62 4.43 -6.74
CA GLU A 458 -6.34 4.45 -8.18
C GLU A 458 -7.43 5.22 -8.94
N ALA A 459 -8.70 4.95 -8.62
CA ALA A 459 -9.82 5.67 -9.22
C ALA A 459 -9.75 7.16 -8.90
N CYS A 460 -9.41 7.53 -7.67
CA CYS A 460 -9.29 8.93 -7.26
C CYS A 460 -8.10 9.63 -7.94
N GLU A 461 -6.96 8.95 -8.13
CA GLU A 461 -5.82 9.53 -8.86
C GLU A 461 -6.19 9.78 -10.33
N LEU A 462 -6.90 8.85 -10.98
CA LEU A 462 -7.42 9.03 -12.34
C LEU A 462 -8.48 10.13 -12.44
N VAL A 463 -9.36 10.29 -11.43
CA VAL A 463 -10.31 11.41 -11.36
C VAL A 463 -9.57 12.74 -11.30
N LEU A 464 -8.52 12.85 -10.47
CA LEU A 464 -7.72 14.07 -10.39
C LEU A 464 -6.96 14.34 -11.69
N GLN A 465 -6.47 13.30 -12.36
CA GLN A 465 -5.83 13.41 -13.67
C GLN A 465 -6.81 13.89 -14.74
N ALA A 466 -8.03 13.32 -14.79
CA ALA A 466 -9.11 13.79 -15.66
C ALA A 466 -9.44 15.27 -15.38
N GLY A 467 -9.53 15.67 -14.11
CA GLY A 467 -9.71 17.07 -13.73
C GLY A 467 -8.55 17.99 -14.14
N ALA A 468 -7.32 17.48 -14.20
CA ALA A 468 -6.14 18.23 -14.62
C ALA A 468 -6.08 18.48 -16.12
N ILE A 469 -6.60 17.56 -16.94
CA ILE A 469 -6.62 17.65 -18.41
C ILE A 469 -7.95 18.17 -18.95
N ALA A 470 -8.96 18.24 -18.09
CA ALA A 470 -10.32 18.64 -18.37
C ALA A 470 -10.46 19.86 -19.29
N THR A 471 -11.32 19.74 -20.29
CA THR A 471 -11.95 20.85 -21.00
C THR A 471 -13.43 20.96 -20.62
N ALA A 472 -13.98 22.16 -20.59
CA ALA A 472 -15.35 22.40 -20.11
C ALA A 472 -16.41 21.58 -20.89
N GLY A 473 -17.37 20.98 -20.17
CA GLY A 473 -18.52 20.27 -20.74
C GLY A 473 -18.28 18.78 -21.04
N GLU A 474 -17.10 18.25 -20.71
CA GLU A 474 -16.75 16.86 -21.00
C GLU A 474 -17.14 15.89 -19.88
N ILE A 475 -17.55 14.69 -20.30
CA ILE A 475 -17.71 13.53 -19.42
C ILE A 475 -16.57 12.58 -19.71
N TYR A 476 -15.66 12.44 -18.75
CA TYR A 476 -14.58 11.49 -18.79
C TYR A 476 -15.04 10.12 -18.33
N ILE A 477 -14.45 9.08 -18.90
CA ILE A 477 -14.76 7.69 -18.61
C ILE A 477 -13.46 6.97 -18.30
N LEU A 478 -13.39 6.36 -17.12
CA LEU A 478 -12.23 5.57 -16.73
C LEU A 478 -12.33 4.15 -17.28
N ASP A 479 -11.21 3.64 -17.80
CA ASP A 479 -11.10 2.23 -18.15
C ASP A 479 -11.00 1.39 -16.87
N MET A 480 -12.02 0.57 -16.64
CA MET A 480 -12.13 -0.28 -15.45
C MET A 480 -11.59 -1.70 -15.68
N GLY A 481 -11.24 -2.06 -16.90
CA GLY A 481 -10.61 -3.34 -17.26
C GLY A 481 -11.61 -4.47 -17.34
N GLU A 482 -11.15 -5.69 -17.05
CA GLU A 482 -11.99 -6.87 -17.17
C GLU A 482 -13.05 -6.94 -16.06
N PRO A 483 -14.30 -7.28 -16.39
CA PRO A 483 -15.35 -7.45 -15.40
C PRO A 483 -15.11 -8.70 -14.55
N VAL A 484 -15.43 -8.63 -13.26
CA VAL A 484 -15.28 -9.72 -12.30
C VAL A 484 -16.64 -10.29 -11.95
N LYS A 485 -16.80 -11.61 -12.06
CA LYS A 485 -17.99 -12.32 -11.58
C LYS A 485 -18.05 -12.26 -10.05
N ILE A 486 -19.19 -11.82 -9.51
CA ILE A 486 -19.36 -11.68 -8.05
C ILE A 486 -19.34 -13.06 -7.36
N VAL A 487 -19.79 -14.12 -8.03
CA VAL A 487 -19.69 -15.48 -7.51
C VAL A 487 -18.22 -15.92 -7.35
N ASP A 488 -17.33 -15.52 -8.27
CA ASP A 488 -15.91 -15.88 -8.19
C ASP A 488 -15.21 -15.06 -7.11
N LEU A 489 -15.59 -13.78 -6.95
CA LEU A 489 -15.20 -12.96 -5.80
C LEU A 489 -15.61 -13.63 -4.48
N ALA A 490 -16.87 -14.08 -4.36
CA ALA A 490 -17.37 -14.77 -3.17
C ALA A 490 -16.56 -16.04 -2.86
N LYS A 491 -16.37 -16.91 -3.86
CA LYS A 491 -15.54 -18.13 -3.73
C LYS A 491 -14.14 -17.79 -3.24
N LYS A 492 -13.52 -16.74 -3.80
CA LYS A 492 -12.17 -16.34 -3.44
C LYS A 492 -12.07 -15.82 -2.01
N MET A 493 -13.06 -15.06 -1.56
CA MET A 493 -13.12 -14.59 -0.17
C MET A 493 -13.31 -15.74 0.81
N ILE A 494 -14.16 -16.72 0.48
CA ILE A 494 -14.35 -17.94 1.28
C ILE A 494 -13.03 -18.73 1.36
N GLU A 495 -12.36 -18.95 0.23
CA GLU A 495 -11.05 -19.61 0.14
C GLU A 495 -10.00 -18.92 1.03
N LEU A 496 -9.86 -17.60 0.92
CA LEU A 496 -8.92 -16.81 1.71
C LEU A 496 -9.24 -16.83 3.21
N SER A 497 -10.51 -16.96 3.58
CA SER A 497 -10.95 -17.08 4.98
C SER A 497 -10.79 -18.48 5.57
N LYS A 498 -10.52 -19.50 4.73
CA LYS A 498 -10.44 -20.93 5.10
C LYS A 498 -11.70 -21.49 5.76
N ARG A 499 -12.86 -20.94 5.42
CA ARG A 499 -14.17 -21.37 5.93
C ARG A 499 -14.88 -22.24 4.91
N GLU A 500 -14.47 -23.50 4.81
CA GLU A 500 -15.06 -24.47 3.87
C GLU A 500 -16.53 -24.82 4.20
N ASP A 501 -16.97 -24.50 5.42
CA ASP A 501 -18.34 -24.67 5.89
C ASP A 501 -19.33 -23.64 5.27
N ILE A 502 -18.81 -22.53 4.74
CA ILE A 502 -19.63 -21.44 4.20
C ILE A 502 -19.99 -21.72 2.75
N LYS A 503 -21.29 -21.65 2.43
CA LYS A 503 -21.81 -21.82 1.08
C LYS A 503 -22.19 -20.47 0.47
N ILE A 504 -22.36 -20.49 -0.85
CA ILE A 504 -22.92 -19.36 -1.61
C ILE A 504 -24.41 -19.62 -1.80
N GLU A 505 -25.24 -18.65 -1.42
CA GLU A 505 -26.68 -18.66 -1.60
C GLU A 505 -27.09 -17.61 -2.62
N PHE A 506 -27.93 -18.00 -3.59
CA PHE A 506 -28.42 -17.08 -4.62
C PHE A 506 -29.75 -16.45 -4.20
N THR A 507 -29.80 -15.13 -4.04
CA THR A 507 -30.97 -14.41 -3.52
C THR A 507 -31.87 -13.78 -4.58
N GLY A 508 -31.51 -13.90 -5.86
CA GLY A 508 -32.17 -13.20 -6.96
C GLY A 508 -31.68 -11.76 -7.15
N LEU A 509 -31.94 -11.22 -8.35
CA LEU A 509 -31.67 -9.81 -8.68
C LEU A 509 -32.65 -8.90 -7.94
N ARG A 510 -32.14 -7.76 -7.46
CA ARG A 510 -32.96 -6.73 -6.81
C ARG A 510 -33.58 -5.81 -7.86
N ALA A 511 -34.65 -5.10 -7.48
CA ALA A 511 -35.27 -4.11 -8.35
C ALA A 511 -34.25 -3.07 -8.84
N GLY A 512 -34.23 -2.81 -10.15
CA GLY A 512 -33.32 -1.88 -10.81
C GLY A 512 -31.85 -2.34 -10.92
N GLU A 513 -31.52 -3.53 -10.41
CA GLU A 513 -30.15 -4.07 -10.45
C GLU A 513 -29.85 -4.75 -11.79
N LYS A 514 -28.78 -4.31 -12.46
CA LYS A 514 -28.31 -4.91 -13.71
C LYS A 514 -27.55 -6.21 -13.48
N LEU A 515 -27.73 -7.18 -14.37
CA LEU A 515 -26.91 -8.39 -14.40
C LEU A 515 -25.46 -8.06 -14.84
N TYR A 516 -25.33 -7.28 -15.89
CA TYR A 516 -24.07 -6.75 -16.41
C TYR A 516 -24.15 -5.23 -16.41
N GLU A 517 -23.15 -4.56 -15.82
CA GLU A 517 -23.01 -3.12 -16.03
C GLU A 517 -22.55 -2.89 -17.47
N GLU A 518 -22.99 -1.76 -18.05
CA GLU A 518 -22.62 -1.40 -19.41
C GLU A 518 -21.11 -1.23 -19.52
N LEU A 519 -20.56 -1.60 -20.69
CA LEU A 519 -19.21 -1.20 -21.04
C LEU A 519 -19.16 0.32 -21.02
N LEU A 520 -18.32 0.84 -20.13
CA LEU A 520 -18.16 2.26 -19.92
C LEU A 520 -17.63 2.96 -21.17
N ILE A 521 -16.72 2.31 -21.89
CA ILE A 521 -16.06 2.84 -23.09
C ILE A 521 -16.74 2.28 -24.34
N ASP A 522 -17.26 3.18 -25.17
CA ASP A 522 -17.76 2.89 -26.52
C ASP A 522 -16.64 3.08 -27.56
N LYS A 523 -16.69 2.33 -28.67
CA LYS A 523 -15.73 2.51 -29.78
C LYS A 523 -15.74 3.92 -30.38
N SER A 524 -16.83 4.64 -30.18
CA SER A 524 -17.04 5.98 -30.70
C SER A 524 -16.66 7.10 -29.72
N ASP A 525 -16.18 6.76 -28.53
CA ASP A 525 -15.65 7.72 -27.57
C ASP A 525 -14.29 8.26 -28.02
N ALA A 526 -14.02 9.51 -27.67
CA ALA A 526 -12.75 10.16 -28.02
C ALA A 526 -11.65 9.69 -27.05
N LYS A 527 -10.45 9.43 -27.60
CA LYS A 527 -9.27 9.10 -26.80
C LYS A 527 -8.64 10.36 -26.21
N THR A 528 -7.96 10.20 -25.07
CA THR A 528 -7.06 11.21 -24.51
C THR A 528 -5.61 10.79 -24.70
N ASP A 529 -4.66 11.58 -24.20
CA ASP A 529 -3.24 11.19 -24.11
C ASP A 529 -2.99 10.02 -23.13
N TYR A 530 -4.03 9.59 -22.41
CA TYR A 530 -3.99 8.53 -21.39
C TYR A 530 -4.96 7.41 -21.77
N ASP A 531 -4.43 6.19 -21.97
CA ASP A 531 -5.23 5.02 -22.37
C ASP A 531 -6.33 4.66 -21.36
N SER A 532 -6.11 4.96 -20.07
CA SER A 532 -7.08 4.71 -19.00
C SER A 532 -8.21 5.75 -18.93
N ILE A 533 -8.18 6.79 -19.78
CA ILE A 533 -9.16 7.89 -19.76
C ILE A 533 -9.67 8.17 -21.18
N THR A 534 -10.98 8.09 -21.35
CA THR A 534 -11.68 8.44 -22.61
C THR A 534 -12.72 9.52 -22.37
N VAL A 535 -13.21 10.16 -23.43
CA VAL A 535 -14.22 11.22 -23.37
C VAL A 535 -15.49 10.78 -24.08
N ALA A 536 -16.59 10.78 -23.33
CA ALA A 536 -17.92 10.46 -23.82
C ALA A 536 -18.43 11.54 -24.78
N LYS A 537 -19.26 11.13 -25.73
CA LYS A 537 -19.95 12.11 -26.61
C LYS A 537 -20.85 13.07 -25.81
N PRO A 538 -20.86 14.37 -26.17
CA PRO A 538 -21.71 15.35 -25.51
C PRO A 538 -23.19 15.05 -25.79
N THR A 539 -24.01 15.10 -24.74
CA THR A 539 -25.48 15.02 -24.88
C THR A 539 -26.06 16.43 -24.75
N LYS A 540 -26.49 17.01 -25.87
CA LYS A 540 -27.10 18.35 -25.88
C LYS A 540 -28.49 18.31 -25.25
N TYR A 541 -28.73 19.23 -24.34
CA TYR A 541 -30.03 19.49 -23.74
C TYR A 541 -30.18 21.00 -23.57
N ASP A 542 -31.32 21.56 -23.95
CA ASP A 542 -31.59 22.99 -23.75
C ASP A 542 -31.61 23.31 -22.25
N ILE A 543 -30.70 24.18 -21.79
CA ILE A 543 -30.52 24.44 -20.36
C ILE A 543 -31.74 25.09 -19.71
N ASP A 544 -32.47 25.95 -20.43
CA ASP A 544 -33.69 26.58 -19.92
C ASP A 544 -34.81 25.56 -19.79
N LYS A 545 -34.91 24.64 -20.76
CA LYS A 545 -35.80 23.49 -20.66
C LYS A 545 -35.42 22.59 -19.49
N LEU A 546 -34.12 22.26 -19.33
CA LEU A 546 -33.66 21.38 -18.26
C LEU A 546 -33.94 21.96 -16.87
N ASN A 547 -33.75 23.27 -16.69
CA ASN A 547 -34.09 23.93 -15.42
C ASN A 547 -35.59 23.81 -15.11
N ARG A 548 -36.47 24.07 -16.09
CA ARG A 548 -37.92 23.88 -15.92
C ARG A 548 -38.28 22.43 -15.65
N ASP A 549 -37.63 21.49 -16.34
CA ASP A 549 -37.86 20.06 -16.15
C ASP A 549 -37.42 19.60 -14.76
N ILE A 550 -36.31 20.12 -14.22
CA ILE A 550 -35.84 19.85 -12.85
C ILE A 550 -36.81 20.46 -11.82
N GLU A 551 -37.27 21.70 -12.03
CA GLU A 551 -38.27 22.33 -11.16
C GLU A 551 -39.57 21.53 -11.14
N GLU A 552 -40.10 21.15 -12.29
CA GLU A 552 -41.28 20.30 -12.38
C GLU A 552 -41.05 18.94 -11.72
N LEU A 553 -39.89 18.32 -11.93
CA LEU A 553 -39.53 17.06 -11.29
C LEU A 553 -39.55 17.16 -9.75
N LEU A 554 -39.22 18.31 -9.17
CA LEU A 554 -39.26 18.51 -7.71
C LEU A 554 -40.70 18.56 -7.16
N PHE A 555 -41.69 18.98 -7.96
CA PHE A 555 -43.07 19.19 -7.47
C PHE A 555 -44.10 18.22 -8.05
N CYS A 556 -43.82 17.52 -9.16
CA CYS A 556 -44.79 16.61 -9.79
C CYS A 556 -45.07 15.36 -8.93
N GLU A 557 -46.26 14.78 -9.06
CA GLU A 557 -46.60 13.53 -8.36
C GLU A 557 -45.87 12.32 -8.95
N ASP A 558 -45.89 12.15 -10.28
CA ASP A 558 -45.22 11.04 -10.95
C ASP A 558 -43.75 11.39 -11.30
N LYS A 559 -42.89 11.27 -10.29
CA LYS A 559 -41.44 11.47 -10.42
C LYS A 559 -40.80 10.56 -11.47
N LEU A 560 -41.33 9.36 -11.68
CA LEU A 560 -40.74 8.35 -12.55
C LEU A 560 -41.01 8.65 -14.01
N ALA A 561 -42.25 9.03 -14.34
CA ALA A 561 -42.59 9.49 -15.67
C ALA A 561 -41.78 10.74 -16.05
N LYS A 562 -41.64 11.70 -15.12
CA LYS A 562 -40.83 12.90 -15.39
C LYS A 562 -39.34 12.59 -15.53
N LEU A 563 -38.78 11.69 -14.71
CA LEU A 563 -37.40 11.21 -14.88
C LEU A 563 -37.19 10.54 -16.25
N LYS A 564 -38.17 9.75 -16.72
CA LYS A 564 -38.15 9.10 -18.03
C LYS A 564 -38.24 10.10 -19.18
N GLU A 565 -38.96 11.20 -19.00
CA GLU A 565 -39.02 12.30 -19.98
C GLU A 565 -37.65 13.00 -20.12
N ILE A 566 -37.01 13.31 -19.00
CA ILE A 566 -35.69 13.99 -18.97
C ILE A 566 -34.58 13.05 -19.46
N VAL A 567 -34.68 11.77 -19.11
CA VAL A 567 -33.72 10.72 -19.46
C VAL A 567 -34.44 9.66 -20.29
N PRO A 568 -34.62 9.85 -21.61
CA PRO A 568 -35.34 8.90 -22.46
C PRO A 568 -34.75 7.49 -22.45
N GLU A 569 -33.46 7.36 -22.19
CA GLU A 569 -32.75 6.09 -22.05
C GLU A 569 -32.95 5.38 -20.70
N PHE A 570 -33.68 5.97 -19.75
CA PHE A 570 -34.00 5.34 -18.45
C PHE A 570 -35.00 4.20 -18.65
N SER A 571 -34.64 2.95 -18.38
CA SER A 571 -35.53 1.80 -18.57
C SER A 571 -35.51 0.89 -17.35
N ARG A 572 -36.67 0.69 -16.71
CA ARG A 572 -36.77 -0.16 -15.53
C ARG A 572 -36.95 -1.63 -15.87
#